data_AF-A0A939QKD6-F1
#
_entry.id   AF-A0A939QKD6-F1
#
_cell.length_a   1.000
_cell.length_b   1.000
_cell.length_c   1.000
_cell.angle_alpha   90.00
_cell.angle_beta   90.00
_cell.angle_gamma   90.00
#
_symmetry.space_group_name_H-M   'P 1'
#
loop_
_entity.id
_entity.type
_entity.pdbx_description
1 polymer ?
#
loop_
_entity_poly.entity_id
_entity_poly.type
_entity_poly.pdbx_seq_one_letter_code
_entity_poly.pdbx_strand_id
1 'polypeptide(L)'
;MSVRGGERGPTAGERGSVAAELAVALPAVLLVLILGVGALFAASTQVRLQDVAADGARLVARGEPEARASAVVAQLDGARTAVSWRGDLVCVTAHATARVAGVGVPLSAVSCALGGGL
;
A
#
# COMPACT_ATOMS: atom_id res chain seq x y z
N MET A 1 -26.62 -51.12 47.03
CA MET A 1 -25.51 -51.52 46.14
C MET A 1 -26.08 -51.76 44.74
N SER A 2 -25.96 -50.79 43.84
CA SER A 2 -26.19 -51.00 42.40
C SER A 2 -25.52 -49.86 41.64
N VAL A 3 -24.35 -50.15 41.09
CA VAL A 3 -23.55 -49.25 40.28
C VAL A 3 -24.05 -49.42 38.85
N ARG A 4 -24.72 -48.41 38.28
CA ARG A 4 -25.03 -48.40 36.84
C ARG A 4 -23.93 -47.63 36.11
N GLY A 5 -23.21 -48.36 35.27
CA GLY A 5 -22.08 -47.90 34.49
C GLY A 5 -22.47 -46.79 33.52
N GLY A 6 -21.67 -45.73 33.51
CA GLY A 6 -21.75 -44.67 32.50
C GLY A 6 -21.12 -45.17 31.21
N GLU A 7 -21.94 -45.31 30.18
CA GLU A 7 -21.48 -45.49 28.80
C GLU A 7 -20.90 -44.15 28.32
N ARG A 8 -19.58 -44.04 28.27
CA ARG A 8 -18.90 -42.93 27.58
C ARG A 8 -18.85 -43.26 26.09
N GLY A 9 -19.71 -42.60 25.32
CA GLY A 9 -19.66 -42.65 23.85
C GLY A 9 -18.34 -42.13 23.29
N PRO A 10 -17.97 -42.51 22.06
CA PRO A 10 -16.66 -42.24 21.46
C PRO A 10 -16.37 -40.75 21.31
N THR A 11 -15.10 -40.35 21.50
CA THR A 11 -14.61 -38.96 21.48
C THR A 11 -14.71 -38.32 20.09
N ALA A 12 -15.91 -37.85 19.73
CA ALA A 12 -16.11 -36.98 18.56
C ALA A 12 -15.45 -35.59 18.73
N GLY A 13 -15.06 -35.23 19.96
CA GLY A 13 -14.52 -33.91 20.31
C GLY A 13 -13.13 -33.60 19.73
N GLU A 14 -12.22 -34.58 19.63
CA GLU A 14 -10.83 -34.32 19.20
C GLU A 14 -10.73 -34.02 17.70
N ARG A 15 -11.47 -34.75 16.85
CA ARG A 15 -11.55 -34.46 15.40
C ARG A 15 -12.32 -33.18 15.10
N GLY A 16 -13.34 -32.86 15.93
CA GLY A 16 -14.10 -31.61 15.82
C GLY A 16 -13.27 -30.38 16.22
N SER A 17 -12.42 -30.48 17.25
CA SER A 17 -11.55 -29.39 17.71
C SER A 17 -10.57 -28.95 16.63
N VAL A 18 -9.86 -29.89 16.00
CA VAL A 18 -8.89 -29.58 14.94
C VAL A 18 -9.59 -28.95 13.73
N ALA A 19 -10.78 -29.45 13.35
CA ALA A 19 -11.56 -28.86 12.26
C ALA A 19 -12.07 -27.45 12.62
N ALA A 20 -12.50 -27.22 13.87
CA ALA A 20 -12.95 -25.92 14.35
C ALA A 20 -11.80 -24.90 14.44
N GLU A 21 -10.62 -25.31 14.89
CA GLU A 21 -9.43 -24.47 14.94
C GLU A 21 -8.99 -24.06 13.55
N LEU A 22 -8.95 -24.99 12.58
CA LEU A 22 -8.63 -24.67 11.20
C LEU A 22 -9.70 -23.80 10.54
N ALA A 23 -10.98 -23.98 10.88
CA ALA A 23 -12.06 -23.16 10.38
C ALA A 23 -11.91 -21.68 10.77
N VAL A 24 -11.24 -21.38 11.88
CA VAL A 24 -10.96 -20.00 12.33
C VAL A 24 -9.56 -19.54 11.93
N ALA A 25 -8.56 -20.42 12.01
CA ALA A 25 -7.16 -20.10 11.72
C ALA A 25 -6.91 -19.83 10.23
N LEU A 26 -7.51 -20.62 9.33
CA LEU A 26 -7.31 -20.46 7.88
C LEU A 26 -7.80 -19.09 7.38
N PRO A 27 -9.03 -18.63 7.70
CA PRO A 27 -9.45 -17.27 7.34
C PRO A 27 -8.52 -16.19 7.90
N ALA A 28 -8.08 -16.33 9.15
CA ALA A 28 -7.16 -15.36 9.75
C ALA A 28 -5.82 -15.28 9.00
N VAL A 29 -5.22 -16.42 8.66
CA VAL A 29 -3.97 -16.48 7.88
C VAL A 29 -4.18 -15.87 6.48
N LEU A 30 -5.28 -16.19 5.81
CA LEU A 30 -5.60 -15.61 4.51
C LEU A 30 -5.74 -14.08 4.59
N LEU A 31 -6.40 -13.55 5.62
CA LEU A 31 -6.50 -12.11 5.84
C LEU A 31 -5.12 -11.47 6.04
N VAL A 32 -4.25 -12.07 6.85
CA VAL A 32 -2.88 -11.59 7.05
C VAL A 32 -2.09 -11.58 5.74
N LEU A 33 -2.20 -12.63 4.92
CA LEU A 33 -1.52 -12.69 3.62
C LEU A 33 -2.05 -11.64 2.64
N ILE A 34 -3.38 -11.46 2.56
CA ILE A 34 -4.00 -10.43 1.71
C ILE A 34 -3.52 -9.04 2.13
N LEU A 35 -3.51 -8.75 3.43
CA LEU A 35 -3.01 -7.47 3.96
C LEU A 35 -1.52 -7.29 3.71
N GLY A 36 -0.71 -8.33 3.91
CA GLY A 36 0.74 -8.28 3.69
C GLY A 36 1.10 -8.04 2.22
N VAL A 37 0.46 -8.76 1.30
CA VAL A 37 0.62 -8.56 -0.14
C VAL A 37 0.14 -7.17 -0.56
N GLY A 38 -1.02 -6.73 -0.06
CA GLY A 38 -1.54 -5.40 -0.34
C GLY A 38 -0.62 -4.28 0.18
N ALA A 39 -0.04 -4.44 1.37
CA ALA A 39 0.95 -3.52 1.91
C ALA A 39 2.23 -3.47 1.05
N LEU A 40 2.71 -4.62 0.57
CA LEU A 40 3.86 -4.69 -0.33
C LEU A 40 3.58 -3.97 -1.66
N PHE A 41 2.39 -4.16 -2.24
CA PHE A 41 1.98 -3.43 -3.44
C PHE A 41 1.91 -1.92 -3.17
N ALA A 42 1.30 -1.49 -2.06
CA ALA A 42 1.23 -0.07 -1.69
C ALA A 42 2.62 0.54 -1.51
N ALA A 43 3.55 -0.18 -0.86
CA ALA A 43 4.94 0.24 -0.72
C ALA A 43 5.65 0.36 -2.08
N SER A 44 5.43 -0.59 -2.99
CA SER A 44 6.01 -0.52 -4.34
C SER A 44 5.49 0.69 -5.14
N THR A 45 4.20 1.00 -5.02
CA THR A 45 3.60 2.19 -5.63
C THR A 45 4.16 3.46 -4.99
N GLN A 46 4.34 3.49 -3.66
CA GLN A 46 4.94 4.62 -2.96
C GLN A 46 6.37 4.91 -3.45
N VAL A 47 7.19 3.88 -3.68
CA VAL A 47 8.54 4.05 -4.25
C VAL A 47 8.46 4.61 -5.67
N ARG A 48 7.61 4.04 -6.53
CA ARG A 48 7.40 4.58 -7.89
C ARG A 48 6.91 6.03 -7.88
N LEU A 49 6.06 6.40 -6.92
CA LEU A 49 5.60 7.78 -6.73
C LEU A 49 6.75 8.72 -6.37
N GLN A 50 7.67 8.27 -5.51
CA GLN A 50 8.87 9.03 -5.15
C GLN A 50 9.78 9.23 -6.35
N ASP A 51 9.99 8.20 -7.17
CA ASP A 51 10.82 8.27 -8.37
C ASP A 51 10.28 9.32 -9.35
N VAL A 52 8.97 9.26 -9.69
CA VAL A 52 8.37 10.23 -10.63
C VAL A 52 8.31 11.66 -10.05
N ALA A 53 8.16 11.82 -8.74
CA ALA A 53 8.23 13.13 -8.08
C ALA A 53 9.64 13.72 -8.18
N ALA A 54 10.68 12.89 -7.95
CA ALA A 54 12.07 13.31 -8.07
C ALA A 54 12.44 13.69 -9.51
N ASP A 55 11.98 12.90 -10.49
CA ASP A 55 12.20 13.21 -11.90
C ASP A 55 11.47 14.47 -12.33
N GLY A 56 10.22 14.66 -11.89
CA GLY A 56 9.47 15.90 -12.08
C GLY A 56 10.20 17.11 -11.51
N ALA A 57 10.69 17.03 -10.26
CA ALA A 57 11.43 18.12 -9.62
C ALA A 57 12.71 18.46 -10.39
N ARG A 58 13.47 17.47 -10.85
CA ARG A 58 14.67 17.67 -11.67
C ARG A 58 14.37 18.28 -13.03
N LEU A 59 13.25 17.92 -13.66
CA LEU A 59 12.83 18.54 -14.92
C LEU A 59 12.53 20.02 -14.73
N VAL A 60 11.67 20.37 -13.76
CA VAL A 60 11.31 21.78 -13.54
C VAL A 60 12.52 22.59 -13.07
N ALA A 61 13.40 22.00 -12.26
CA ALA A 61 14.64 22.64 -11.83
C ALA A 61 15.59 22.99 -13.00
N ARG A 62 15.50 22.26 -14.13
CA ARG A 62 16.24 22.54 -15.37
C ARG A 62 15.54 23.57 -16.26
N GLY A 63 14.44 24.16 -15.80
CA GLY A 63 13.64 25.12 -16.57
C GLY A 63 12.69 24.49 -17.59
N GLU A 64 12.47 23.17 -17.52
CA GLU A 64 11.44 22.52 -18.35
C GLU A 64 10.04 22.96 -17.89
N PRO A 65 9.07 23.05 -18.81
CA PRO A 65 7.71 23.46 -18.47
C PRO A 65 7.05 22.44 -17.53
N GLU A 66 6.24 22.92 -16.58
CA GLU A 66 5.52 22.09 -15.60
C GLU A 66 4.65 21.00 -16.27
N ALA A 67 4.14 21.28 -17.48
CA ALA A 67 3.43 20.30 -18.29
C ALA A 67 4.25 19.03 -18.54
N ARG A 68 5.57 19.14 -18.72
CA ARG A 68 6.46 17.98 -18.92
C ARG A 68 6.63 17.17 -17.63
N ALA A 69 6.70 17.83 -16.48
CA ALA A 69 6.70 17.15 -15.19
C ALA A 69 5.35 16.43 -14.94
N SER A 70 4.22 17.06 -15.29
CA SER A 70 2.91 16.42 -15.21
C SER A 70 2.80 15.19 -16.10
N ALA A 71 3.38 15.23 -17.31
CA ALA A 71 3.40 14.10 -18.24
C ALA A 71 4.23 12.91 -17.71
N VAL A 72 5.35 13.16 -17.03
CA VAL A 72 6.15 12.10 -16.39
C VAL A 72 5.36 11.42 -15.28
N VAL A 73 4.73 12.18 -14.39
CA VAL A 73 3.96 11.57 -13.29
C VAL A 73 2.70 10.89 -13.80
N ALA A 74 2.07 11.40 -14.87
CA ALA A 74 0.90 10.78 -15.49
C ALA A 74 1.20 9.39 -16.10
N GLN A 75 2.47 8.99 -16.24
CA GLN A 75 2.84 7.61 -16.60
C GLN A 75 2.46 6.61 -15.52
N LEU A 76 2.27 7.06 -14.28
CA LEU A 76 1.71 6.25 -13.21
C LEU A 76 0.17 6.41 -13.21
N ASP A 77 -0.54 5.32 -13.45
CA ASP A 77 -1.99 5.34 -13.61
C ASP A 77 -2.72 6.01 -12.45
N GLY A 78 -3.55 7.00 -12.78
CA GLY A 78 -4.34 7.76 -11.79
C GLY A 78 -3.52 8.69 -10.91
N ALA A 79 -2.22 8.87 -11.18
CA ALA A 79 -1.39 9.80 -10.45
C ALA A 79 -1.63 11.25 -10.87
N ARG A 80 -1.53 12.17 -9.90
CA ARG A 80 -1.67 13.62 -10.10
C ARG A 80 -0.46 14.35 -9.55
N THR A 81 -0.21 15.55 -10.06
CA THR A 81 0.93 16.37 -9.64
C THR A 81 0.52 17.76 -9.19
N ALA A 82 1.33 18.32 -8.30
CA ALA A 82 1.38 19.74 -8.01
C ALA A 82 2.84 20.19 -7.94
N VAL A 83 3.15 21.32 -8.56
CA VAL A 83 4.47 21.97 -8.49
C VAL A 83 4.36 23.15 -7.53
N SER A 84 5.36 23.34 -6.68
CA SER A 84 5.43 24.46 -5.73
C SER A 84 6.86 24.97 -5.63
N TRP A 85 7.01 26.29 -5.48
CA TRP A 85 8.31 26.94 -5.34
C TRP A 85 8.51 27.36 -3.88
N ARG A 86 9.68 27.04 -3.31
CA ARG A 86 10.07 27.33 -1.93
C ARG A 86 11.47 27.93 -1.90
N GLY A 87 11.54 29.25 -2.04
CA GLY A 87 12.82 29.96 -2.24
C GLY A 87 13.45 29.48 -3.55
N ASP A 88 14.69 29.00 -3.46
CA ASP A 88 15.43 28.46 -4.61
C ASP A 88 15.10 26.99 -4.91
N LEU A 89 14.21 26.37 -4.13
CA LEU A 89 13.79 24.99 -4.36
C LEU A 89 12.49 24.94 -5.18
N VAL A 90 12.43 24.03 -6.14
CA VAL A 90 11.18 23.59 -6.76
C VAL A 90 10.82 22.21 -6.23
N CYS A 91 9.62 22.11 -5.66
CA CYS A 91 9.08 20.90 -5.05
C CYS A 91 7.92 20.37 -5.89
N VAL A 92 8.02 19.12 -6.32
CA VAL A 92 6.96 18.40 -7.02
C VAL A 92 6.34 17.40 -6.07
N THR A 93 5.02 17.50 -5.92
CA THR A 93 4.20 16.57 -5.13
C THR A 93 3.42 15.68 -6.08
N ALA A 94 3.59 14.36 -5.96
CA ALA A 94 2.82 13.36 -6.67
C ALA A 94 1.80 12.72 -5.71
N HIS A 95 0.62 12.41 -6.23
CA HIS A 95 -0.47 11.78 -5.49
C HIS A 95 -1.01 10.58 -6.28
N ALA A 96 -1.33 9.49 -5.60
CA ALA A 96 -2.08 8.38 -6.19
C ALA A 96 -2.93 7.68 -5.12
N THR A 97 -3.69 6.67 -5.54
CA THR A 97 -4.49 5.85 -4.62
C THR A 97 -4.16 4.39 -4.86
N ALA A 98 -3.57 3.72 -3.86
CA ALA A 98 -3.40 2.28 -3.88
C ALA A 98 -4.71 1.58 -3.46
N ARG A 99 -4.93 0.36 -3.93
CA ARG A 99 -6.04 -0.48 -3.46
C ARG A 99 -5.50 -1.64 -2.65
N VAL A 100 -5.84 -1.69 -1.36
CA VAL A 100 -5.46 -2.76 -0.43
C VAL A 100 -6.74 -3.44 0.04
N ALA A 101 -6.90 -4.72 -0.29
CA ALA A 101 -8.11 -5.49 0.05
C ALA A 101 -9.44 -4.78 -0.34
N GLY A 102 -9.46 -4.07 -1.47
CA GLY A 102 -10.62 -3.32 -1.96
C GLY A 102 -10.78 -1.91 -1.36
N VAL A 103 -9.98 -1.53 -0.35
CA VAL A 103 -9.98 -0.20 0.25
C VAL A 103 -8.99 0.71 -0.46
N GLY A 104 -9.42 1.91 -0.83
CA GLY A 104 -8.55 2.94 -1.41
C GLY A 104 -7.70 3.61 -0.33
N VAL A 105 -6.38 3.50 -0.45
CA VAL A 105 -5.41 4.14 0.44
C VAL A 105 -4.73 5.28 -0.32
N PRO A 106 -4.89 6.54 0.10
CA PRO A 106 -4.21 7.66 -0.55
C PRO A 106 -2.70 7.58 -0.29
N LEU A 107 -1.92 7.77 -1.35
CA LEU A 107 -0.48 7.83 -1.33
C LEU A 107 -0.03 9.21 -1.81
N SER A 108 1.01 9.75 -1.19
CA SER A 108 1.63 11.00 -1.61
C SER A 108 3.13 10.91 -1.47
N ALA A 109 3.83 11.50 -2.43
CA ALA A 109 5.27 11.66 -2.44
C ALA A 109 5.62 13.11 -2.79
N VAL A 110 6.65 13.64 -2.17
CA VAL A 110 7.17 14.98 -2.49
C VAL A 110 8.68 14.88 -2.66
N SER A 111 9.18 15.55 -3.68
CA SER A 111 10.62 15.71 -3.91
C SER A 111 10.91 17.14 -4.29
N CYS A 112 12.00 17.69 -3.76
CA CYS A 112 12.44 19.05 -4.04
C CYS A 112 13.83 19.01 -4.69
N ALA A 113 14.02 19.85 -5.69
CA ALA A 113 15.31 20.09 -6.33
C ALA A 113 15.62 21.59 -6.30
N LEU A 114 16.90 21.95 -6.25
CA LEU A 114 17.33 23.34 -6.37
C LEU A 114 17.04 23.79 -7.81
N GLY A 115 16.04 24.66 -7.98
CA GLY A 115 15.86 25.41 -9.22
C GLY A 115 16.98 26.43 -9.28
N GLY A 116 17.69 26.50 -10.40
CA GLY A 116 18.85 27.40 -10.56
C GLY A 116 18.49 28.80 -10.09
N GLY A 117 18.91 29.14 -8.87
CA GLY A 117 18.66 30.44 -8.27
C GLY A 117 19.26 31.52 -9.15
N LEU A 118 18.52 32.62 -9.29
CA LEU A 118 19.02 33.86 -9.88
C LEU A 118 20.08 34.48 -8.97
#